data_AF-A0A8J1W259-F1
#
_entry.id   AF-A0A8J1W259-F1
#
_cell.length_a   1.000
_cell.length_b   1.000
_cell.length_c   1.000
_cell.angle_alpha   90.00
_cell.angle_beta   90.00
_cell.angle_gamma   90.00
#
_symmetry.space_group_name_H-M   'P 1'
#
loop_
_entity.id
_entity.type
_entity.pdbx_description
1 polymer ?
#
loop_
_entity_poly.entity_id
_entity_poly.type
_entity_poly.pdbx_seq_one_letter_code
_entity_poly.pdbx_strand_id
1 'polypeptide(L)'
;MSTDDTTTTPKNDHPYLTEYFETQLEMVEKNMKDLLNDQEKTLRIALDANFRKKYMDDQHAEMNAKLQPLVEKSFVHHDLDKSGVLSKEESARFFSHFAKETKRFVMGTTKLTMVQSMDQVGQALATQFPSELEDELQISAKMKKVMESSMDFMYAQLDGLLEGLHQEYLKNKEQNDAKAFDVVDTAKDGMLHKEEVMKAMEVGSEQIKKVLEALGFGEATLAAKLSPVMHEVQVKIAQEAMESFAELDDDAMEASGLKSSKLKLFVMHKMHDPRHVRCRVGK
;
A
#
# COMPACT_ATOMS: atom_id res chain seq x y z
N MET A 1 -1.24 46.46 -9.47
CA MET A 1 -1.38 45.35 -10.43
C MET A 1 -1.70 44.11 -9.62
N SER A 2 -2.96 43.69 -9.60
CA SER A 2 -3.42 42.51 -8.86
C SER A 2 -3.29 41.32 -9.80
N THR A 3 -2.40 40.38 -9.50
CA THR A 3 -2.34 39.09 -10.20
C THR A 3 -3.39 38.20 -9.58
N ASP A 4 -4.60 38.19 -10.16
CA ASP A 4 -5.63 37.19 -9.87
C ASP A 4 -5.12 35.82 -10.33
N ASP A 5 -4.45 35.12 -9.41
CA ASP A 5 -4.05 33.73 -9.56
C ASP A 5 -5.29 32.85 -9.33
N THR A 6 -6.14 32.79 -10.36
CA THR A 6 -7.28 31.87 -10.40
C THR A 6 -6.81 30.49 -10.81
N THR A 7 -6.14 29.78 -9.89
CA THR A 7 -5.89 28.34 -10.01
C THR A 7 -7.24 27.61 -10.00
N THR A 8 -7.81 27.43 -11.19
CA THR A 8 -8.97 26.56 -11.38
C THR A 8 -8.49 25.13 -11.16
N THR A 9 -8.89 24.54 -10.03
CA THR A 9 -8.63 23.12 -9.76
C THR A 9 -9.16 22.31 -10.94
N PRO A 10 -8.34 21.47 -11.59
CA PRO A 10 -8.76 20.70 -12.75
C PRO A 10 -10.02 19.89 -12.42
N LYS A 11 -11.04 20.03 -13.26
CA LYS A 11 -12.32 19.34 -13.10
C LYS A 11 -12.08 17.82 -13.08
N ASN A 12 -12.46 17.16 -11.99
CA ASN A 12 -12.41 15.71 -11.90
C ASN A 12 -13.45 15.08 -12.86
N ASP A 13 -12.99 14.34 -13.86
CA ASP A 13 -13.81 13.70 -14.90
C ASP A 13 -14.39 12.35 -14.47
N HIS A 14 -14.03 11.85 -13.29
CA HIS A 14 -14.49 10.58 -12.72
C HIS A 14 -14.70 10.67 -11.19
N PRO A 15 -15.56 11.59 -10.71
CA PRO A 15 -15.68 11.92 -9.29
C PRO A 15 -16.03 10.72 -8.40
N TYR A 16 -16.86 9.78 -8.90
CA TYR A 16 -17.29 8.62 -8.11
C TYR A 16 -16.23 7.53 -8.00
N LEU A 17 -15.29 7.42 -8.96
CA LEU A 17 -14.13 6.54 -8.80
C LEU A 17 -13.14 7.15 -7.79
N THR A 18 -12.92 8.46 -7.86
CA THR A 18 -12.13 9.14 -6.83
C THR A 18 -12.74 8.94 -5.44
N GLU A 19 -14.04 9.19 -5.28
CA GLU A 19 -14.75 8.96 -4.01
C GLU A 19 -14.67 7.49 -3.55
N TYR A 20 -14.77 6.53 -4.48
CA TYR A 20 -14.59 5.10 -4.17
C TYR A 20 -13.23 4.82 -3.54
N PHE A 21 -12.14 5.26 -4.19
CA PHE A 21 -10.79 4.98 -3.72
C PHE A 21 -10.41 5.79 -2.46
N GLU A 22 -10.89 7.03 -2.33
CA GLU A 22 -10.75 7.82 -1.11
C GLU A 22 -11.46 7.14 0.07
N THR A 23 -12.72 6.74 -0.11
CA THR A 23 -13.47 5.99 0.91
C THR A 23 -12.78 4.68 1.27
N GLN A 24 -12.27 3.96 0.26
CA GLN A 24 -11.55 2.71 0.48
C GLN A 24 -10.29 2.94 1.32
N LEU A 25 -9.53 4.00 1.04
CA LEU A 25 -8.34 4.39 1.79
C LEU A 25 -8.68 4.76 3.23
N GLU A 26 -9.69 5.61 3.45
CA GLU A 26 -10.15 6.01 4.79
C GLU A 26 -10.55 4.80 5.65
N MET A 27 -11.24 3.83 5.05
CA MET A 27 -11.61 2.60 5.74
C MET A 27 -10.40 1.75 6.11
N VAL A 28 -9.45 1.59 5.18
CA VAL A 28 -8.20 0.88 5.44
C VAL A 28 -7.41 1.57 6.57
N GLU A 29 -7.30 2.90 6.54
CA GLU A 29 -6.65 3.69 7.60
C GLU A 29 -7.32 3.51 8.96
N LYS A 30 -8.65 3.62 9.01
CA LYS A 30 -9.43 3.41 10.23
C LYS A 30 -9.21 2.00 10.78
N ASN A 31 -9.37 0.98 9.93
CA ASN A 31 -9.24 -0.42 10.32
C ASN A 31 -7.86 -0.71 10.90
N MET A 32 -6.82 -0.14 10.32
CA MET A 32 -5.48 -0.32 10.84
C MET A 32 -5.23 0.42 12.14
N LYS A 33 -5.73 1.65 12.31
CA LYS A 33 -5.69 2.35 13.61
C LYS A 33 -6.40 1.53 14.70
N ASP A 34 -7.54 0.93 14.38
CA ASP A 34 -8.26 0.05 15.29
C ASP A 34 -7.43 -1.20 15.68
N LEU A 35 -6.65 -1.75 14.75
CA LEU A 35 -5.73 -2.87 15.04
C LEU A 35 -4.55 -2.45 15.91
N LEU A 36 -3.93 -1.31 15.61
CA LEU A 36 -2.80 -0.79 16.40
C LEU A 36 -3.20 -0.48 17.85
N ASN A 37 -4.45 -0.02 18.05
CA ASN A 37 -4.99 0.28 19.38
C ASN A 37 -5.51 -0.95 20.14
N ASP A 38 -5.61 -2.11 19.49
CA ASP A 38 -6.15 -3.35 20.08
C ASP A 38 -5.15 -4.50 19.89
N GLN A 39 -4.17 -4.57 20.80
CA GLN A 39 -3.12 -5.59 20.78
C GLN A 39 -3.67 -7.02 20.87
N GLU A 40 -4.74 -7.24 21.65
CA GLU A 40 -5.36 -8.56 21.77
C GLU A 40 -5.96 -8.99 20.42
N LYS A 41 -6.74 -8.10 19.78
CA LYS A 41 -7.31 -8.37 18.46
C LYS A 41 -6.24 -8.60 17.41
N THR A 42 -5.16 -7.81 17.43
CA THR A 42 -4.00 -7.99 16.53
C THR A 42 -3.34 -9.36 16.72
N LEU A 43 -3.08 -9.77 17.96
CA LEU A 43 -2.52 -11.09 18.26
C LEU A 43 -3.47 -12.22 17.84
N ARG A 44 -4.78 -12.05 18.04
CA ARG A 44 -5.77 -13.04 17.60
C ARG A 44 -5.83 -13.17 16.08
N ILE A 45 -5.75 -12.07 15.33
CA ILE A 45 -5.66 -12.12 13.86
C ILE A 45 -4.39 -12.85 13.41
N ALA A 46 -3.27 -12.67 14.12
CA ALA A 46 -2.03 -13.37 13.79
C ALA A 46 -2.11 -14.87 14.07
N LEU A 47 -2.65 -15.26 15.23
CA LEU A 47 -2.54 -16.62 15.77
C LEU A 47 -3.75 -17.52 15.49
N ASP A 48 -4.95 -16.95 15.28
CA ASP A 48 -6.19 -17.69 15.07
C ASP A 48 -6.70 -17.49 13.64
N ALA A 49 -6.58 -18.53 12.81
CA ALA A 49 -7.00 -18.52 11.42
C ALA A 49 -8.52 -18.33 11.23
N ASN A 50 -9.35 -18.85 12.14
CA ASN A 50 -10.80 -18.71 12.06
C ASN A 50 -11.22 -17.29 12.42
N PHE A 51 -10.62 -16.74 13.47
CA PHE A 51 -10.83 -15.34 13.85
C PHE A 51 -10.37 -14.40 12.74
N ARG A 52 -9.17 -14.62 12.18
CA ARG A 52 -8.67 -13.84 11.03
C ARG A 52 -9.62 -13.88 9.84
N LYS A 53 -10.06 -15.08 9.45
CA LYS A 53 -11.00 -15.22 8.33
C LYS A 53 -12.29 -14.44 8.59
N LYS A 54 -12.91 -14.64 9.76
CA LYS A 54 -14.14 -13.93 10.14
C LYS A 54 -13.93 -12.42 10.14
N TYR A 55 -12.83 -11.94 10.73
CA TYR A 55 -12.51 -10.52 10.77
C TYR A 55 -12.39 -9.95 9.36
N MET A 56 -11.67 -10.62 8.45
CA MET A 56 -11.55 -10.16 7.05
C MET A 56 -12.89 -10.18 6.31
N ASP A 57 -13.71 -11.22 6.50
CA ASP A 57 -15.05 -11.29 5.92
C ASP A 57 -15.94 -10.12 6.42
N ASP A 58 -15.91 -9.82 7.72
CA ASP A 58 -16.65 -8.69 8.32
C ASP A 58 -16.16 -7.35 7.76
N GLN A 59 -14.84 -7.17 7.59
CA GLN A 59 -14.26 -5.96 7.01
C GLN A 59 -14.63 -5.80 5.53
N HIS A 60 -14.56 -6.87 4.73
CA HIS A 60 -15.00 -6.83 3.35
C HIS A 60 -16.48 -6.49 3.24
N ALA A 61 -17.33 -7.06 4.10
CA ALA A 61 -18.75 -6.73 4.13
C ALA A 61 -19.01 -5.26 4.46
N GLU A 62 -18.33 -4.69 5.48
CA GLU A 62 -18.45 -3.27 5.82
C GLU A 62 -17.98 -2.38 4.64
N MET A 63 -16.86 -2.72 4.02
CA MET A 63 -16.32 -1.98 2.88
C MET A 63 -17.27 -2.02 1.69
N ASN A 64 -17.74 -3.21 1.30
CA ASN A 64 -18.66 -3.37 0.19
C ASN A 64 -19.99 -2.63 0.42
N ALA A 65 -20.49 -2.57 1.66
CA ALA A 65 -21.70 -1.80 1.98
C ALA A 65 -21.57 -0.30 1.69
N LYS A 66 -20.37 0.29 1.84
CA LYS A 66 -20.11 1.71 1.54
C LYS A 66 -19.68 1.95 0.10
N LEU A 67 -18.92 1.01 -0.47
CA LEU A 67 -18.27 1.19 -1.76
C LEU A 67 -19.15 0.80 -2.95
N GLN A 68 -20.03 -0.21 -2.83
CA GLN A 68 -20.90 -0.63 -3.93
C GLN A 68 -21.82 0.48 -4.45
N PRO A 69 -22.42 1.35 -3.62
CA PRO A 69 -23.14 2.53 -4.11
C PRO A 69 -22.28 3.48 -4.97
N LEU A 70 -20.98 3.59 -4.67
CA LEU A 70 -20.05 4.43 -5.45
C LEU A 70 -19.67 3.78 -6.78
N VAL A 71 -19.55 2.44 -6.80
CA VAL A 71 -19.38 1.69 -8.04
C VAL A 71 -20.59 1.86 -8.97
N GLU A 72 -21.80 1.77 -8.43
CA GLU A 72 -23.03 2.01 -9.20
C GLU A 72 -23.09 3.43 -9.76
N LYS A 73 -22.79 4.46 -8.96
CA LYS A 73 -22.71 5.85 -9.45
C LYS A 73 -21.65 6.00 -10.53
N SER A 74 -20.50 5.36 -10.36
CA SER A 74 -19.44 5.34 -11.37
C SER A 74 -19.92 4.69 -12.66
N PHE A 75 -20.60 3.54 -12.60
CA PHE A 75 -21.17 2.88 -13.77
C PHE A 75 -22.11 3.83 -14.53
N VAL A 76 -23.09 4.43 -13.84
CA VAL A 76 -24.06 5.37 -14.44
C VAL A 76 -23.37 6.60 -15.05
N HIS A 77 -22.25 7.05 -14.47
CA HIS A 77 -21.47 8.15 -15.01
C HIS A 77 -20.72 7.80 -16.30
N HIS A 78 -20.38 6.52 -16.49
CA HIS A 78 -19.69 6.03 -17.68
C HIS A 78 -20.63 5.48 -18.76
N ASP A 79 -21.87 5.12 -18.41
CA ASP A 79 -22.96 4.79 -19.32
C ASP A 79 -23.53 6.08 -19.94
N LEU A 80 -22.85 6.58 -20.98
CA LEU A 80 -23.11 7.89 -21.58
C LEU A 80 -24.40 7.88 -22.38
N ASP A 81 -24.74 6.75 -23.00
CA ASP A 81 -25.97 6.58 -23.78
C ASP A 81 -27.17 6.12 -22.95
N LYS A 82 -26.96 5.77 -21.66
CA LYS A 82 -27.97 5.29 -20.71
C LYS A 82 -28.62 3.98 -21.16
N SER A 83 -27.84 3.13 -21.82
CA SER A 83 -28.29 1.81 -22.27
C SER A 83 -28.43 0.81 -21.13
N GLY A 84 -27.83 1.09 -19.97
CA GLY A 84 -27.74 0.15 -18.85
C GLY A 84 -26.61 -0.87 -18.97
N VAL A 85 -25.78 -0.74 -20.00
CA VAL A 85 -24.56 -1.53 -20.24
C VAL A 85 -23.44 -0.58 -20.64
N LEU A 86 -22.17 -0.95 -20.44
CA LEU A 86 -21.05 -0.19 -21.00
C LEU A 86 -20.61 -0.82 -22.32
N SER A 87 -20.63 -0.03 -23.38
CA SER A 87 -19.97 -0.37 -24.65
C SER A 87 -18.46 -0.55 -24.48
N LYS A 88 -17.77 -1.03 -25.51
CA LYS A 88 -16.30 -1.16 -25.49
C LYS A 88 -15.61 0.18 -25.27
N GLU A 89 -16.12 1.23 -25.89
CA GLU A 89 -15.59 2.59 -25.79
C GLU A 89 -15.80 3.17 -24.39
N GLU A 90 -17.00 3.00 -23.81
CA GLU A 90 -17.31 3.44 -22.45
C GLU A 90 -16.52 2.64 -21.41
N SER A 91 -16.35 1.34 -21.62
CA SER A 91 -15.55 0.47 -20.77
C SER A 91 -14.07 0.84 -20.81
N ALA A 92 -13.51 1.13 -21.99
CA ALA A 92 -12.13 1.60 -22.13
C ALA A 92 -11.91 2.95 -21.43
N ARG A 93 -12.95 3.81 -21.37
CA ARG A 93 -12.91 5.04 -20.58
C ARG A 93 -12.96 4.75 -19.09
N PHE A 94 -13.86 3.86 -18.65
CA PHE A 94 -13.95 3.41 -17.26
C PHE A 94 -12.62 2.85 -16.76
N PHE A 95 -11.99 1.92 -17.50
CA PHE A 95 -10.70 1.34 -17.12
C PHE A 95 -9.57 2.37 -17.08
N SER A 96 -9.56 3.35 -17.98
CA SER A 96 -8.58 4.43 -17.95
C SER A 96 -8.68 5.26 -16.67
N HIS A 97 -9.90 5.61 -16.25
CA HIS A 97 -10.12 6.34 -15.01
C HIS A 97 -9.81 5.46 -13.79
N PHE A 98 -10.20 4.18 -13.82
CA PHE A 98 -9.91 3.22 -12.75
C PHE A 98 -8.38 3.04 -12.56
N ALA A 99 -7.62 2.86 -13.63
CA ALA A 99 -6.17 2.73 -13.59
C ALA A 99 -5.48 3.99 -13.06
N LYS A 100 -6.02 5.17 -13.38
CA LYS A 100 -5.54 6.45 -12.86
C LYS A 100 -5.69 6.54 -11.34
N GLU A 101 -6.86 6.18 -10.82
CA GLU A 101 -7.12 6.25 -9.37
C GLU A 101 -6.47 5.09 -8.59
N THR A 102 -6.22 3.95 -9.25
CA THR A 102 -5.50 2.81 -8.65
C THR A 102 -4.12 3.23 -8.11
N LYS A 103 -3.42 4.17 -8.78
CA LYS A 103 -2.16 4.76 -8.27
C LYS A 103 -2.32 5.30 -6.85
N ARG A 104 -3.38 6.07 -6.59
CA ARG A 104 -3.64 6.69 -5.28
C ARG A 104 -3.92 5.65 -4.22
N PHE A 105 -4.73 4.65 -4.56
CA PHE A 105 -5.06 3.56 -3.66
C PHE A 105 -3.86 2.69 -3.30
N VAL A 106 -3.07 2.24 -4.28
CA VAL A 106 -1.86 1.46 -4.04
C VAL A 106 -0.87 2.25 -3.21
N MET A 107 -0.71 3.55 -3.49
CA MET A 107 0.10 4.45 -2.67
C MET A 107 -0.39 4.44 -1.22
N GLY A 108 -1.66 4.78 -0.98
CA GLY A 108 -2.21 4.90 0.37
C GLY A 108 -2.14 3.60 1.19
N THR A 109 -2.49 2.46 0.57
CA THR A 109 -2.41 1.14 1.22
C THR A 109 -0.98 0.71 1.52
N THR A 110 -0.04 0.96 0.60
CA THR A 110 1.38 0.63 0.80
C THR A 110 1.98 1.45 1.95
N LYS A 111 1.70 2.76 2.00
CA LYS A 111 2.11 3.65 3.10
C LYS A 111 1.61 3.12 4.45
N LEU A 112 0.35 2.69 4.51
CA LEU A 112 -0.21 2.05 5.70
C LEU A 112 0.60 0.82 6.13
N THR A 113 0.77 -0.16 5.24
CA THR A 113 1.46 -1.42 5.56
C THR A 113 2.87 -1.17 6.08
N MET A 114 3.53 -0.12 5.58
CA MET A 114 4.86 0.28 6.02
C MET A 114 4.86 0.86 7.43
N VAL A 115 3.95 1.80 7.74
CA VAL A 115 3.81 2.34 9.11
C VAL A 115 3.58 1.21 10.13
N GLN A 116 2.76 0.22 9.77
CA GLN A 116 2.55 -0.96 10.62
C GLN A 116 3.82 -1.79 10.82
N SER A 117 4.56 -2.04 9.74
CA SER A 117 5.81 -2.82 9.82
C SER A 117 6.84 -2.11 10.72
N MET A 118 6.86 -0.78 10.72
CA MET A 118 7.77 0.01 11.55
C MET A 118 7.36 0.00 13.03
N ASP A 119 6.07 0.07 13.34
CA ASP A 119 5.57 -0.07 14.70
C ASP A 119 5.94 -1.44 15.30
N GLN A 120 5.80 -2.51 14.52
CA GLN A 120 6.22 -3.86 14.93
C GLN A 120 7.72 -3.96 15.22
N VAL A 121 8.55 -3.31 14.39
CA VAL A 121 10.00 -3.23 14.65
C VAL A 121 10.28 -2.43 15.91
N GLY A 122 9.60 -1.30 16.13
CA GLY A 122 9.72 -0.50 17.35
C GLY A 122 9.38 -1.30 18.61
N GLN A 123 8.25 -2.03 18.60
CA GLN A 123 7.84 -2.90 19.71
C GLN A 123 8.82 -4.05 19.96
N ALA A 124 9.32 -4.69 18.89
CA ALA A 124 10.33 -5.75 19.00
C ALA A 124 11.64 -5.24 19.62
N LEU A 125 12.06 -4.02 19.25
CA LEU A 125 13.23 -3.37 19.85
C LEU A 125 12.99 -3.04 21.33
N ALA A 126 11.86 -2.42 21.67
CA ALA A 126 11.51 -2.10 23.06
C ALA A 126 11.46 -3.34 23.97
N THR A 127 11.04 -4.49 23.42
CA THR A 127 11.00 -5.76 24.17
C THR A 127 12.40 -6.38 24.35
N GLN A 128 13.29 -6.24 23.35
CA GLN A 128 14.66 -6.78 23.42
C GLN A 128 15.60 -5.92 24.27
N PHE A 129 15.28 -4.65 24.41
CA PHE A 129 16.05 -3.68 25.20
C PHE A 129 15.14 -3.04 26.27
N PRO A 130 14.67 -3.82 27.26
CA PRO A 130 13.83 -3.29 28.34
C PRO A 130 14.59 -2.19 29.10
N SER A 131 13.91 -1.06 29.27
CA SER A 131 14.46 0.23 29.65
C SER A 131 15.06 0.30 31.06
N GLU A 132 16.32 0.71 31.14
CA GLU A 132 16.95 1.19 32.39
C GLU A 132 17.71 2.53 32.23
N LEU A 133 17.66 3.21 31.09
CA LEU A 133 18.55 4.36 30.84
C LEU A 133 17.85 5.58 30.22
N GLU A 134 18.18 6.77 30.74
CA GLU A 134 17.89 8.09 30.15
C GLU A 134 18.42 8.23 28.70
N ASP A 135 19.34 7.37 28.28
CA ASP A 135 19.81 7.25 26.89
C ASP A 135 18.71 6.75 25.92
N GLU A 136 17.60 6.21 26.41
CA GLU A 136 16.45 5.76 25.61
C GLU A 136 15.78 6.92 24.87
N LEU A 137 15.77 8.13 25.45
CA LEU A 137 15.24 9.32 24.80
C LEU A 137 16.09 9.76 23.60
N GLN A 138 17.42 9.64 23.69
CA GLN A 138 18.31 9.99 22.58
C GLN A 138 18.29 8.92 21.49
N ILE A 139 18.29 7.64 21.86
CA ILE A 139 18.20 6.52 20.91
C ILE A 139 16.85 6.55 20.18
N SER A 140 15.74 6.79 20.90
CA SER A 140 14.42 6.90 20.29
C SER A 140 14.30 8.12 19.36
N ALA A 141 14.87 9.28 19.74
CA ALA A 141 14.87 10.46 18.88
C ALA A 141 15.70 10.26 17.59
N LYS A 142 16.90 9.67 17.69
CA LYS A 142 17.73 9.34 16.52
C LYS A 142 17.05 8.30 15.64
N MET A 143 16.48 7.25 16.23
CA MET A 143 15.75 6.21 15.49
C MET A 143 14.53 6.78 14.79
N LYS A 144 13.76 7.66 15.45
CA LYS A 144 12.64 8.38 14.85
C LYS A 144 13.09 9.18 13.63
N LYS A 145 14.20 9.90 13.70
CA LYS A 145 14.74 10.67 12.57
C LYS A 145 15.15 9.78 11.39
N VAL A 146 15.82 8.64 11.66
CA VAL A 146 16.16 7.65 10.63
C VAL A 146 14.88 7.10 9.98
N MET A 147 13.86 6.80 10.79
CA MET A 147 12.56 6.33 10.30
C MET A 147 11.85 7.37 9.42
N GLU A 148 11.78 8.63 9.85
CA GLU A 148 11.20 9.73 9.09
C GLU A 148 11.90 9.91 7.73
N SER A 149 13.25 9.97 7.72
CA SER A 149 14.01 10.11 6.47
C SER A 149 13.84 8.91 5.53
N SER A 150 13.77 7.71 6.11
CA SER A 150 13.55 6.48 5.35
C SER A 150 12.14 6.40 4.74
N MET A 151 11.12 6.90 5.46
CA MET A 151 9.77 7.03 4.93
C MET A 151 9.71 8.01 3.76
N ASP A 152 10.34 9.18 3.88
CA ASP A 152 10.35 10.16 2.79
C ASP A 152 11.00 9.60 1.52
N PHE A 153 12.15 8.92 1.68
CA PHE A 153 12.81 8.25 0.56
C PHE A 153 11.95 7.15 -0.05
N MET A 154 11.37 6.30 0.78
CA MET A 154 10.47 5.24 0.34
C MET A 154 9.26 5.80 -0.41
N TYR A 155 8.63 6.89 0.07
CA TYR A 155 7.51 7.53 -0.60
C TYR A 155 7.89 8.11 -1.97
N ALA A 156 9.09 8.68 -2.08
CA ALA A 156 9.61 9.13 -3.37
C ALA A 156 9.82 7.95 -4.35
N GLN A 157 10.38 6.84 -3.87
CA GLN A 157 10.57 5.64 -4.69
C GLN A 157 9.24 5.00 -5.11
N LEU A 158 8.27 4.94 -4.20
CA LEU A 158 6.92 4.45 -4.48
C LEU A 158 6.21 5.31 -5.52
N ASP A 159 6.30 6.64 -5.44
CA ASP A 159 5.67 7.52 -6.42
C ASP A 159 6.26 7.32 -7.82
N GLY A 160 7.59 7.23 -7.91
CA GLY A 160 8.28 6.92 -9.16
C GLY A 160 7.88 5.55 -9.73
N LEU A 161 7.79 4.53 -8.88
CA LEU A 161 7.35 3.19 -9.28
C LEU A 161 5.91 3.19 -9.80
N LEU A 162 4.99 3.82 -9.07
CA LEU A 162 3.57 3.84 -9.43
C LEU A 162 3.32 4.70 -10.67
N GLU A 163 4.07 5.78 -10.86
CA GLU A 163 4.08 6.51 -12.12
C GLU A 163 4.59 5.62 -13.25
N GLY A 164 5.69 4.89 -13.04
CA GLY A 164 6.21 3.92 -14.00
C GLY A 164 5.18 2.86 -14.42
N LEU A 165 4.44 2.30 -13.45
CA LEU A 165 3.36 1.34 -13.72
C LEU A 165 2.20 1.98 -14.49
N HIS A 166 1.81 3.20 -14.14
CA HIS A 166 0.76 3.91 -14.89
C HIS A 166 1.20 4.19 -16.34
N GLN A 167 2.45 4.59 -16.56
CA GLN A 167 3.00 4.76 -17.91
C GLN A 167 3.10 3.44 -18.67
N GLU A 168 3.42 2.33 -17.99
CA GLU A 168 3.41 0.99 -18.58
C GLU A 168 2.00 0.55 -18.98
N TYR A 169 0.98 0.87 -18.17
CA TYR A 169 -0.43 0.72 -18.53
C TYR A 169 -0.77 1.55 -19.78
N LEU A 170 -0.45 2.85 -19.80
CA LEU A 170 -0.75 3.72 -20.95
C LEU A 170 -0.09 3.24 -22.25
N LYS A 171 1.14 2.72 -22.19
CA LYS A 171 1.83 2.14 -23.34
C LYS A 171 1.14 0.90 -23.90
N ASN A 172 0.47 0.12 -23.04
CA ASN A 172 -0.21 -1.11 -23.40
C ASN A 172 -1.74 -1.00 -23.22
N LYS A 173 -2.28 0.23 -23.29
CA LYS A 173 -3.65 0.55 -22.84
C LYS A 173 -4.70 -0.35 -23.50
N GLU A 174 -4.70 -0.42 -24.82
CA GLU A 174 -5.68 -1.19 -25.59
C GLU A 174 -5.64 -2.68 -25.23
N GLN A 175 -4.44 -3.24 -25.07
CA GLN A 175 -4.26 -4.64 -24.71
C GLN A 175 -4.74 -4.93 -23.28
N ASN A 176 -4.39 -4.05 -22.34
CA ASN A 176 -4.75 -4.21 -20.93
C ASN A 176 -6.25 -3.99 -20.71
N ASP A 177 -6.84 -3.00 -21.36
CA ASP A 177 -8.28 -2.75 -21.34
C ASP A 177 -9.04 -3.93 -21.95
N ALA A 178 -8.58 -4.50 -23.07
CA ALA A 178 -9.21 -5.68 -23.66
C ALA A 178 -9.17 -6.90 -22.71
N LYS A 179 -8.03 -7.14 -22.04
CA LYS A 179 -7.94 -8.21 -21.02
C LYS A 179 -8.87 -7.95 -19.84
N ALA A 180 -8.92 -6.71 -19.35
CA ALA A 180 -9.79 -6.34 -18.24
C ALA A 180 -11.27 -6.48 -18.63
N PHE A 181 -11.62 -6.08 -19.85
CA PHE A 181 -12.93 -6.28 -20.44
C PHE A 181 -13.29 -7.78 -20.47
N ASP A 182 -12.41 -8.63 -21.00
CA ASP A 182 -12.64 -10.09 -21.06
C ASP A 182 -12.79 -10.73 -19.68
N VAL A 183 -12.16 -10.15 -18.65
CA VAL A 183 -12.35 -10.60 -17.26
C VAL A 183 -13.75 -10.23 -16.78
N VAL A 184 -14.20 -8.99 -17.00
CA VAL A 184 -15.47 -8.47 -16.48
C VAL A 184 -16.68 -8.97 -17.27
N ASP A 185 -16.61 -9.04 -18.61
CA ASP A 185 -17.64 -9.56 -19.50
C ASP A 185 -17.76 -11.09 -19.33
N THR A 186 -18.52 -11.50 -18.32
CA THR A 186 -18.79 -12.91 -18.04
C THR A 186 -19.89 -13.47 -18.93
N ALA A 187 -20.79 -12.62 -19.41
CA ALA A 187 -21.84 -12.96 -20.37
C ALA A 187 -21.31 -13.28 -21.78
N LYS A 188 -20.13 -12.75 -22.13
CA LYS A 188 -19.49 -12.87 -23.44
C LYS A 188 -20.32 -12.29 -24.59
N ASP A 189 -21.06 -11.22 -24.31
CA ASP A 189 -21.86 -10.52 -25.32
C ASP A 189 -21.15 -9.26 -25.87
N GLY A 190 -19.96 -8.95 -25.37
CA GLY A 190 -19.17 -7.80 -25.83
C GLY A 190 -19.63 -6.47 -25.23
N MET A 191 -20.43 -6.50 -24.16
CA MET A 191 -20.84 -5.37 -23.33
C MET A 191 -20.55 -5.67 -21.85
N LEU A 192 -20.39 -4.64 -21.01
CA LEU A 192 -20.32 -4.84 -19.56
C LEU A 192 -21.65 -4.51 -18.90
N HIS A 193 -22.27 -5.51 -18.29
CA HIS A 193 -23.50 -5.30 -17.52
C HIS A 193 -23.17 -4.70 -16.16
N LYS A 194 -24.13 -3.94 -15.61
CA LYS A 194 -23.98 -3.30 -14.30
C LYS A 194 -23.57 -4.29 -13.21
N GLU A 195 -24.23 -5.44 -13.14
CA GLU A 195 -23.98 -6.48 -12.14
C GLU A 195 -22.57 -7.06 -12.27
N GLU A 196 -22.04 -7.14 -13.49
CA GLU A 196 -20.69 -7.63 -13.75
C GLU A 196 -19.64 -6.63 -13.26
N VAL A 197 -19.83 -5.34 -13.54
CA VAL A 197 -18.94 -4.27 -13.05
C VAL A 197 -18.99 -4.20 -11.52
N MET A 198 -20.19 -4.25 -10.92
CA MET A 198 -20.35 -4.22 -9.46
C MET A 198 -19.63 -5.39 -8.78
N LYS A 199 -19.79 -6.60 -9.32
CA LYS A 199 -19.10 -7.80 -8.82
C LYS A 199 -17.59 -7.72 -9.04
N ALA A 200 -17.14 -7.18 -10.16
CA ALA A 200 -15.73 -6.99 -10.45
C ALA A 200 -15.04 -5.98 -9.53
N MET A 201 -15.81 -5.09 -8.92
CA MET A 201 -15.34 -4.06 -7.98
C MET A 201 -15.57 -4.43 -6.51
N GLU A 202 -16.04 -5.65 -6.24
CA GLU A 202 -16.26 -6.15 -4.89
C GLU A 202 -14.93 -6.39 -4.17
N VAL A 203 -14.75 -5.72 -3.03
CA VAL A 203 -13.54 -5.82 -2.21
C VAL A 203 -13.40 -7.24 -1.69
N GLY A 204 -12.19 -7.79 -1.84
CA GLY A 204 -11.86 -9.15 -1.41
C GLY A 204 -12.27 -10.24 -2.39
N SER A 205 -12.99 -9.92 -3.46
CA SER A 205 -13.36 -10.90 -4.49
C SER A 205 -12.14 -11.35 -5.30
N GLU A 206 -12.20 -12.55 -5.88
CA GLU A 206 -11.21 -13.00 -6.86
C GLU A 206 -11.31 -12.22 -8.18
N GLN A 207 -12.46 -11.59 -8.43
CA GLN A 207 -12.72 -10.88 -9.67
C GLN A 207 -11.92 -9.57 -9.74
N ILE A 208 -11.92 -8.75 -8.67
CA ILE A 208 -11.12 -7.51 -8.64
C ILE A 208 -9.62 -7.80 -8.78
N LYS A 209 -9.12 -8.92 -8.22
CA LYS A 209 -7.73 -9.34 -8.37
C LYS A 209 -7.37 -9.60 -9.84
N LYS A 210 -8.24 -10.31 -10.56
CA LYS A 210 -8.07 -10.57 -12.00
C LYS A 210 -8.13 -9.30 -12.83
N VAL A 211 -9.01 -8.35 -12.49
CA VAL A 211 -9.08 -7.05 -13.17
C VAL A 211 -7.78 -6.27 -12.95
N LEU A 212 -7.28 -6.18 -11.71
CA LEU A 212 -6.02 -5.53 -11.41
C LEU A 212 -4.85 -6.20 -12.15
N GLU A 213 -4.81 -7.53 -12.20
CA GLU A 213 -3.80 -8.28 -12.95
C GLU A 213 -3.88 -7.99 -14.46
N ALA A 214 -5.08 -7.99 -15.04
CA ALA A 214 -5.31 -7.67 -16.45
C ALA A 214 -4.88 -6.24 -16.81
N LEU A 215 -5.05 -5.29 -15.88
CA LEU A 215 -4.62 -3.91 -16.04
C LEU A 215 -3.12 -3.67 -15.77
N GLY A 216 -2.39 -4.69 -15.31
CA GLY A 216 -0.96 -4.61 -14.99
C GLY A 216 -0.63 -4.18 -13.55
N PHE A 217 -1.63 -4.15 -12.68
CA PHE A 217 -1.51 -3.79 -11.25
C PHE A 217 -1.69 -5.00 -10.32
N GLY A 218 -1.53 -6.22 -10.84
CA GLY A 218 -1.65 -7.46 -10.06
C GLY A 218 -0.59 -7.58 -8.96
N GLU A 219 -0.89 -8.38 -7.93
CA GLU A 219 -0.03 -8.57 -6.76
C GLU A 219 1.40 -9.02 -7.14
N ALA A 220 1.54 -9.96 -8.08
CA ALA A 220 2.84 -10.42 -8.54
C ALA A 220 3.65 -9.31 -9.21
N THR A 221 3.01 -8.47 -10.03
CA THR A 221 3.65 -7.33 -10.68
C THR A 221 4.10 -6.30 -9.65
N LEU A 222 3.21 -5.94 -8.71
CA LEU A 222 3.53 -5.02 -7.62
C LEU A 222 4.68 -5.57 -6.76
N ALA A 223 4.63 -6.82 -6.33
CA ALA A 223 5.68 -7.44 -5.53
C ALA A 223 7.03 -7.45 -6.25
N ALA A 224 7.05 -7.79 -7.55
CA ALA A 224 8.27 -7.81 -8.34
C ALA A 224 8.90 -6.41 -8.49
N LYS A 225 8.08 -5.37 -8.65
CA LYS A 225 8.55 -3.98 -8.78
C LYS A 225 8.90 -3.36 -7.42
N LEU A 226 8.16 -3.72 -6.37
CA LEU A 226 8.33 -3.19 -5.02
C LEU A 226 9.54 -3.81 -4.31
N SER A 227 9.89 -5.07 -4.61
CA SER A 227 10.99 -5.75 -3.93
C SER A 227 12.34 -5.01 -4.02
N PRO A 228 12.79 -4.50 -5.18
CA PRO A 228 14.00 -3.67 -5.27
C PRO A 228 13.90 -2.39 -4.43
N VAL A 229 12.76 -1.70 -4.47
CA VAL A 229 12.53 -0.48 -3.67
C VAL A 229 12.64 -0.79 -2.17
N MET A 230 12.04 -1.88 -1.70
CA MET A 230 12.13 -2.30 -0.31
C MET A 230 13.57 -2.64 0.10
N HIS A 231 14.35 -3.24 -0.80
CA HIS A 231 15.75 -3.52 -0.55
C HIS A 231 16.58 -2.23 -0.42
N GLU A 232 16.39 -1.27 -1.33
CA GLU A 232 17.08 0.02 -1.27
C GLU A 232 16.73 0.80 0.01
N VAL A 233 15.46 0.78 0.40
CA VAL A 233 15.01 1.35 1.68
C VAL A 233 15.70 0.68 2.87
N GLN A 234 15.79 -0.65 2.89
CA GLN A 234 16.48 -1.37 3.98
C GLN A 234 17.96 -0.99 4.05
N VAL A 235 18.64 -0.88 2.91
CA VAL A 235 20.04 -0.44 2.83
C VAL A 235 20.20 1.00 3.32
N LYS A 236 19.27 1.89 2.98
CA LYS A 236 19.29 3.29 3.45
C LYS A 236 19.06 3.40 4.96
N ILE A 237 18.03 2.73 5.50
CA ILE A 237 17.75 2.66 6.95
C ILE A 237 19.02 2.20 7.69
N ALA A 238 19.64 1.15 7.19
CA ALA A 238 20.85 0.58 7.75
C ALA A 238 22.02 1.56 7.79
N GLN A 239 22.27 2.24 6.67
CA GLN A 239 23.34 3.21 6.55
C GLN A 239 23.12 4.39 7.51
N GLU A 240 21.93 4.98 7.51
CA GLU A 240 21.59 6.12 8.37
C GLU A 240 21.61 5.75 9.85
N ALA A 241 21.15 4.54 10.20
CA ALA A 241 21.28 4.03 11.56
C ALA A 241 22.77 3.93 11.96
N MET A 242 23.61 3.32 11.12
CA MET A 242 25.05 3.19 11.39
C MET A 242 25.76 4.54 11.53
N GLU A 243 25.43 5.51 10.69
CA GLU A 243 25.94 6.89 10.77
C GLU A 243 25.47 7.58 12.07
N SER A 244 24.18 7.46 12.40
CA SER A 244 23.62 8.07 13.62
C SER A 244 24.24 7.52 14.91
N PHE A 245 24.63 6.24 14.91
CA PHE A 245 25.29 5.58 16.05
C PHE A 245 26.80 5.81 16.07
N ALA A 246 27.44 6.09 14.95
CA ALA A 246 28.86 6.44 14.91
C ALA A 246 29.16 7.81 15.55
N GLU A 247 28.15 8.67 15.66
CA GLU A 247 28.22 9.95 16.36
C GLU A 247 28.03 9.84 17.88
N LEU A 248 27.71 8.65 18.42
CA LEU A 248 27.69 8.46 19.87
C LEU A 248 29.13 8.28 20.35
N ASP A 249 29.52 9.10 21.33
CA ASP A 249 30.87 9.10 21.91
C ASP A 249 31.23 7.69 22.43
N ASP A 250 32.48 7.26 22.21
CA ASP A 250 32.93 5.93 22.64
C ASP A 250 32.78 5.79 24.17
N ASP A 251 32.89 6.89 24.91
CA ASP A 251 32.67 6.97 26.35
C ASP A 251 31.21 6.68 26.77
N ALA A 252 30.22 7.09 25.97
CA ALA A 252 28.80 6.81 26.23
C ALA A 252 28.45 5.34 25.90
N MET A 253 29.07 4.78 24.86
CA MET A 253 28.97 3.36 24.53
C MET A 253 29.64 2.45 25.59
N GLU A 254 30.76 2.88 26.16
CA GLU A 254 31.45 2.14 27.23
C GLU A 254 30.67 2.20 28.56
N ALA A 255 30.09 3.36 28.90
CA ALA A 255 29.27 3.54 30.10
C ALA A 255 27.98 2.68 30.10
N SER A 256 27.38 2.43 28.94
CA SER A 256 26.19 1.58 28.79
C SER A 256 26.49 0.07 28.74
N GLY A 257 27.76 -0.33 28.82
CA GLY A 257 28.18 -1.74 28.72
C GLY A 257 28.01 -2.37 27.33
N LEU A 258 27.51 -1.60 26.35
CA LEU A 258 27.36 -1.97 24.95
C LEU A 258 28.67 -1.70 24.22
N LYS A 259 29.56 -2.71 24.15
CA LYS A 259 30.77 -2.59 23.32
C LYS A 259 30.37 -2.28 21.87
N SER A 260 30.74 -1.10 21.37
CA SER A 260 30.56 -0.61 19.99
C SER A 260 30.87 -1.67 18.92
N SER A 261 31.86 -2.52 19.17
CA SER A 261 32.23 -3.64 18.31
C SER A 261 31.18 -4.75 18.20
N LYS A 262 30.40 -5.05 19.25
CA LYS A 262 29.32 -6.06 19.20
C LYS A 262 28.09 -5.55 18.44
N LEU A 263 27.73 -4.28 18.61
CA LEU A 263 26.60 -3.68 17.89
C LEU A 263 26.91 -3.55 16.39
N LYS A 264 28.12 -3.07 16.03
CA LYS A 264 28.60 -3.06 14.64
C LYS A 264 28.61 -4.46 14.02
N LEU A 265 29.12 -5.47 14.75
CA LEU A 265 29.16 -6.85 14.25
C LEU A 265 27.75 -7.44 14.07
N PHE A 266 26.82 -7.15 14.98
CA PHE A 266 25.43 -7.61 14.90
C PHE A 266 24.71 -7.01 13.68
N VAL A 267 24.82 -5.70 13.50
CA VAL A 267 24.22 -4.98 12.36
C VAL A 267 24.84 -5.48 11.04
N MET A 268 26.16 -5.62 10.96
CA MET A 268 26.83 -6.15 9.76
C MET A 268 26.46 -7.60 9.45
N HIS A 269 26.31 -8.45 10.46
CA HIS A 269 26.04 -9.88 10.24
C HIS A 269 24.58 -10.15 9.84
N LYS A 270 23.62 -9.36 10.33
CA LYS A 270 22.20 -9.51 9.97
C LYS A 270 21.85 -8.97 8.58
N MET A 271 22.58 -8.00 8.07
CA MET A 271 22.26 -7.34 6.79
C MET A 271 22.95 -7.98 5.58
N HIS A 272 24.07 -8.67 5.77
CA HIS A 272 24.80 -9.37 4.71
C HIS A 272 24.51 -10.88 4.62
N ASP A 273 23.57 -11.44 5.38
CA ASP A 273 23.14 -12.83 5.17
C ASP A 273 21.92 -12.90 4.24
N PRO A 274 22.11 -13.08 2.91
CA PRO A 274 21.01 -13.18 1.94
C PRO A 274 20.09 -14.38 2.20
N ARG A 275 20.44 -15.31 3.12
CA ARG A 275 19.58 -16.43 3.49
C ARG A 275 18.42 -16.02 4.41
N HIS A 276 18.46 -14.84 5.04
CA HIS A 276 17.38 -14.36 5.89
C HIS A 276 16.25 -13.65 5.13
N VAL A 277 16.45 -13.28 3.85
CA VAL A 277 15.43 -12.60 3.03
C VAL A 277 14.53 -13.60 2.25
N ARG A 278 14.81 -14.90 2.32
CA ARG A 278 13.87 -15.92 1.84
C ARG A 278 12.75 -16.11 2.86
N CYS A 279 11.84 -15.14 2.95
CA CYS A 279 10.52 -15.38 3.49
C CYS A 279 9.88 -16.53 2.70
N ARG A 280 9.37 -17.52 3.42
CA ARG A 280 8.58 -18.63 2.89
C ARG A 280 7.37 -18.07 2.14
N VAL A 281 7.48 -17.88 0.84
CA VAL A 281 6.32 -17.92 -0.05
C VAL A 281 5.97 -19.40 -0.16
N GLY A 282 5.06 -19.84 0.73
CA GLY A 282 4.51 -21.19 0.69
C GLY A 282 3.82 -21.41 -0.65
N LYS A 283 4.07 -22.57 -1.26
CA LYS A 283 3.24 -23.14 -2.31
C LYS A 283 1.86 -23.51 -1.76
#